data_AF-A0A5C7WSE2-F1
#
_entry.id   AF-A0A5C7WSE2-F1
#
_cell.length_a   1.000
_cell.length_b   1.000
_cell.length_c   1.000
_cell.angle_alpha   90.00
_cell.angle_beta   90.00
_cell.angle_gamma   90.00
#
_symmetry.space_group_name_H-M   'P 1'
#
loop_
_entity.id
_entity.type
_entity.pdbx_description
1 polymer ?
#
loop_
_entity_poly.entity_id
_entity_poly.type
_entity_poly.pdbx_seq_one_letter_code
_entity_poly.pdbx_strand_id
1 'polypeptide(L)'
;MTTTESDTHADIHTTAGKLADLRKRTEETLHPVGEDAVERTHAKGKLTARERILALLDEDSFVELDALARHRSTNFNLQENRPVGDG
;
A
#
# COMPACT_ATOMS: atom_id res chain seq x y z
N MET A 1 -35.59 2.33 -13.41
CA MET A 1 -35.04 1.43 -12.37
C MET A 1 -33.52 1.49 -12.50
N THR A 2 -32.93 2.52 -11.91
CA THR A 2 -31.48 2.76 -11.91
C THR A 2 -31.07 2.84 -10.45
N THR A 3 -30.51 1.74 -9.98
CA THR A 3 -29.95 1.60 -8.63
C THR A 3 -28.79 2.58 -8.50
N THR A 4 -28.97 3.61 -7.67
CA THR A 4 -27.87 4.44 -7.20
C THR A 4 -27.07 3.60 -6.22
N GLU A 5 -25.93 3.04 -6.66
CA GLU A 5 -24.94 2.47 -5.74
C GLU A 5 -24.51 3.59 -4.78
N SER A 6 -24.87 3.43 -3.51
CA SER A 6 -24.49 4.35 -2.44
C SER A 6 -22.99 4.19 -2.17
N ASP A 7 -22.20 5.07 -2.77
CA ASP A 7 -20.78 5.22 -2.47
C ASP A 7 -20.64 5.67 -1.01
N THR A 8 -20.51 4.70 -0.11
CA THR A 8 -20.48 4.93 1.34
C THR A 8 -19.04 5.21 1.74
N HIS A 9 -18.46 6.28 1.19
CA HIS A 9 -17.13 6.71 1.60
C HIS A 9 -17.26 7.24 3.03
N ALA A 10 -16.68 6.51 4.00
CA ALA A 10 -16.78 6.86 5.40
C ALA A 10 -16.30 8.30 5.63
N ASP A 11 -17.12 9.11 6.32
CA ASP A 11 -16.83 10.53 6.56
C ASP A 11 -15.50 10.72 7.30
N ILE A 12 -14.52 11.33 6.62
CA ILE A 12 -13.16 11.56 7.13
C ILE A 12 -13.11 12.46 8.37
N HIS A 13 -14.17 13.22 8.64
CA HIS A 13 -14.27 14.05 9.83
C HIS A 13 -14.69 13.26 11.08
N THR A 14 -15.07 11.99 10.92
CA THR A 14 -15.37 11.08 12.04
C THR A 14 -14.18 10.22 12.43
N THR A 15 -14.15 9.71 13.67
CA THR A 15 -13.15 8.72 14.09
C THR A 15 -13.23 7.44 13.26
N ALA A 16 -14.45 6.98 12.96
CA ALA A 16 -14.65 5.77 12.15
C ALA A 16 -14.12 5.95 10.72
N GLY A 17 -14.35 7.11 10.10
CA GLY A 17 -13.84 7.40 8.76
C GLY A 17 -12.32 7.53 8.72
N LYS A 18 -11.68 8.15 9.72
CA LYS A 18 -10.21 8.17 9.84
C LYS A 18 -9.61 6.78 9.96
N LEU A 19 -10.27 5.89 10.71
CA LEU A 19 -9.82 4.50 10.85
C LEU A 19 -9.97 3.72 9.54
N ALA A 20 -11.06 3.95 8.79
CA ALA A 20 -11.27 3.36 7.47
C ALA A 20 -10.21 3.85 6.46
N ASP A 21 -9.89 5.15 6.47
CA ASP A 21 -8.84 5.74 5.64
C ASP A 21 -7.46 5.18 5.98
N LEU A 22 -7.11 5.03 7.27
CA LEU A 22 -5.86 4.39 7.68
C LEU A 22 -5.76 2.95 7.14
N ARG A 23 -6.81 2.14 7.33
CA ARG A 23 -6.83 0.75 6.83
C ARG A 23 -6.64 0.68 5.32
N LYS A 24 -7.31 1.57 4.57
CA LYS A 24 -7.16 1.67 3.12
C LYS A 24 -5.70 1.96 2.74
N ARG A 25 -5.08 2.95 3.37
CA ARG A 25 -3.67 3.31 3.10
C ARG A 25 -2.69 2.21 3.50
N THR A 26 -2.99 1.48 4.59
CA THR A 26 -2.18 0.33 5.02
C THR A 26 -2.25 -0.81 4.00
N GLU A 27 -3.42 -1.10 3.42
CA GLU A 27 -3.56 -2.10 2.35
C GLU A 27 -2.70 -1.74 1.13
N GLU A 28 -2.69 -0.46 0.73
CA GLU A 28 -1.86 0.03 -0.38
C GLU A 28 -0.35 -0.24 -0.18
N THR A 29 0.12 -0.42 1.07
CA THR A 29 1.53 -0.70 1.35
C THR A 29 1.99 -2.10 0.94
N LEU A 30 1.05 -3.04 0.80
CA LEU A 30 1.37 -4.41 0.41
C LEU A 30 1.73 -4.50 -1.08
N HIS A 31 1.13 -3.62 -1.90
CA HIS A 31 1.26 -3.61 -3.35
C HIS A 31 1.42 -2.15 -3.87
N PRO A 32 2.52 -1.45 -3.52
CA PRO A 32 2.63 0.00 -3.71
C PRO A 32 2.64 0.45 -5.17
N VAL A 33 2.93 -0.47 -6.11
CA VAL A 33 2.94 -0.26 -7.56
C VAL A 33 1.95 -1.19 -8.29
N GLY A 34 0.99 -1.77 -7.56
CA GLY A 34 -0.03 -2.68 -8.08
C GLY A 34 0.40 -4.16 -8.13
N GLU A 35 -0.60 -5.04 -8.21
CA GLU A 35 -0.42 -6.50 -8.19
C GLU A 35 0.37 -7.04 -9.38
N ASP A 36 0.26 -6.41 -10.55
CA ASP A 36 1.02 -6.77 -11.75
C ASP A 36 2.55 -6.77 -11.51
N ALA A 37 3.06 -5.92 -10.60
CA ALA A 37 4.48 -5.90 -10.26
C ALA A 37 4.88 -7.09 -9.38
N VAL A 38 3.98 -7.55 -8.51
CA VAL A 38 4.14 -8.75 -7.69
C VAL A 38 4.17 -9.98 -8.59
N GLU A 39 3.19 -10.13 -9.47
CA GLU A 39 3.12 -11.25 -10.42
C GLU A 39 4.36 -11.34 -11.30
N ARG A 40 4.84 -10.21 -11.84
CA ARG A 40 6.09 -10.16 -12.62
C ARG A 40 7.33 -10.55 -11.82
N THR A 41 7.31 -10.36 -10.50
CA THR A 41 8.41 -10.76 -9.60
C THR A 41 8.38 -12.26 -9.38
N HIS A 42 7.20 -12.82 -9.08
CA HIS A 42 7.01 -14.26 -8.93
C HIS A 42 7.27 -15.04 -10.22
N ALA A 43 6.85 -14.51 -11.38
CA ALA A 43 7.13 -15.11 -12.69
C ALA A 43 8.63 -15.25 -13.00
N LYS A 44 9.49 -14.45 -12.33
CA LYS A 44 10.96 -14.56 -12.42
C LYS A 44 11.56 -15.53 -11.40
N GLY A 45 10.74 -16.28 -10.66
CA GLY A 45 11.17 -17.20 -9.60
C GLY A 45 11.71 -16.48 -8.36
N LYS A 46 11.30 -15.23 -8.13
CA LYS A 46 11.77 -14.40 -7.01
C LYS A 46 10.62 -14.10 -6.06
N LEU A 47 10.95 -14.02 -4.77
CA LEU A 47 10.09 -13.41 -3.76
C LEU A 47 10.13 -11.87 -3.85
N THR A 48 9.05 -11.21 -3.47
CA THR A 48 8.98 -9.76 -3.23
C THR A 48 9.86 -9.36 -2.04
N ALA A 49 10.08 -8.04 -1.85
CA ALA A 49 10.86 -7.55 -0.72
C ALA A 49 10.23 -7.95 0.63
N ARG A 50 8.90 -7.78 0.78
CA ARG A 50 8.17 -8.15 1.99
C ARG A 50 8.20 -9.67 2.24
N GLU A 51 7.96 -10.48 1.22
CA GLU A 51 8.01 -11.95 1.37
C GLU A 51 9.39 -12.44 1.82
N ARG A 52 10.47 -11.79 1.40
CA ARG A 52 11.82 -12.15 1.87
C ARG A 52 12.01 -11.84 3.36
N ILE A 53 11.47 -10.72 3.84
CA ILE A 53 11.52 -10.36 5.27
C ILE A 53 10.74 -11.40 6.08
N LEU A 54 9.51 -11.71 5.65
CA LEU A 54 8.65 -12.68 6.33
C LEU A 54 9.23 -14.11 6.30
N ALA A 55 9.96 -14.48 5.24
CA ALA A 55 10.63 -15.78 5.18
C ALA A 55 11.90 -15.87 6.06
N LEU A 56 12.48 -14.72 6.44
CA LEU A 56 13.71 -14.65 7.23
C LEU A 56 13.43 -14.56 8.73
N LEU A 57 12.39 -13.83 9.11
CA LEU A 57 12.05 -13.54 10.50
C LEU A 57 11.10 -14.61 11.07
N ASP A 58 11.04 -14.69 12.39
CA ASP A 58 10.05 -15.52 13.07
C ASP A 58 8.64 -15.04 12.73
N GLU A 59 7.71 -15.98 12.61
CA GLU A 59 6.32 -15.68 12.32
C GLU A 59 5.74 -14.67 13.33
N ASP A 60 4.97 -13.70 12.84
CA ASP A 60 4.37 -12.61 13.61
C ASP A 60 5.34 -11.69 14.39
N SER A 61 6.65 -11.77 14.14
CA SER A 61 7.65 -10.92 14.83
C SER A 61 7.95 -9.58 14.13
N PHE A 62 7.62 -9.46 12.84
CA PHE A 62 7.97 -8.28 12.04
C PHE A 62 7.11 -7.06 12.42
N VAL A 63 7.78 -5.96 12.77
CA VAL A 63 7.15 -4.64 12.98
C VAL A 63 7.70 -3.67 11.97
N GLU A 64 6.83 -3.21 11.07
CA GLU A 64 7.21 -2.32 9.97
C GLU A 64 7.31 -0.85 10.43
N LEU A 65 8.36 -0.18 9.97
CA LEU A 65 8.56 1.26 10.17
C LEU A 65 8.36 1.98 8.85
N ASP A 66 7.87 3.22 8.92
CA ASP A 66 7.73 4.13 7.77
C ASP A 66 6.95 3.56 6.57
N ALA A 67 6.03 2.61 6.78
CA ALA A 67 5.26 1.95 5.72
C ALA A 67 4.48 2.92 4.80
N LEU A 68 4.08 4.08 5.33
CA LEU A 68 3.35 5.12 4.59
C LEU A 68 4.25 6.26 4.09
N ALA A 69 5.57 6.13 4.19
CA ALA A 69 6.51 7.12 3.68
C ALA A 69 6.36 7.29 2.16
N ARG A 70 6.67 8.49 1.68
CA ARG A 70 6.69 8.85 0.25
C ARG A 70 7.80 9.86 0.02
N HIS A 71 8.55 9.74 -1.09
CA HIS A 71 9.54 10.77 -1.43
C HIS A 71 8.91 12.16 -1.53
N ARG A 72 9.75 13.18 -1.39
CA ARG A 72 9.39 14.60 -1.46
C ARG A 72 10.01 15.32 -2.66
N SER A 73 10.71 14.59 -3.54
CA SER A 73 11.27 15.13 -4.77
C SER A 73 10.17 15.52 -5.76
N THR A 74 10.39 16.65 -6.45
CA THR A 74 9.55 17.17 -7.54
C THR A 74 10.34 17.29 -8.86
N ASN A 75 11.56 16.75 -8.91
CA ASN A 75 12.38 16.78 -10.10
C ASN A 75 11.82 15.81 -11.15
N PHE A 76 11.91 16.17 -12.43
CA PHE A 76 11.58 15.28 -13.56
C PHE A 76 10.20 14.63 -13.50
N ASN A 77 9.19 15.36 -12.98
CA ASN A 77 7.82 14.87 -12.81
C ASN A 77 7.65 13.70 -11.84
N LEU A 78 8.64 13.43 -10.98
CA LEU A 78 8.58 12.31 -10.04
C LEU A 78 7.39 12.43 -9.06
N GLN A 79 6.90 13.64 -8.79
CA GLN A 79 5.73 13.87 -7.94
C GLN A 79 4.43 13.22 -8.45
N GLU A 80 4.36 12.87 -9.73
CA GLU A 80 3.17 12.24 -10.33
C GLU A 80 2.96 10.80 -9.84
N ASN A 81 4.03 10.12 -9.40
CA ASN A 81 3.96 8.78 -8.84
C ASN A 81 4.76 8.69 -7.55
N ARG A 82 4.05 8.67 -6.41
CA ARG A 82 4.62 8.66 -5.06
C ARG A 82 4.19 7.39 -4.33
N PRO A 83 4.74 6.22 -4.67
CA PRO A 83 4.39 4.96 -4.04
C PRO A 83 4.67 5.03 -2.52
N VAL A 84 3.83 4.37 -1.74
CA VAL A 84 4.06 4.22 -0.29
C VAL A 84 5.25 3.31 -0.02
N GLY A 85 5.99 3.57 1.06
CA GLY A 85 7.23 2.87 1.40
C GLY A 85 8.49 3.41 0.69
N ASP A 86 8.32 4.14 -0.42
CA ASP A 86 9.40 4.77 -1.20
C ASP A 86 10.49 3.79 -1.73
N GLY A 87 10.09 2.54 -2.00
CA GLY A 87 10.93 1.47 -2.55
C GLY A 87 10.14 0.39 -3.27
#